data_AF-A0A0F9S010-F1
#
_entry.id   AF-A0A0F9S010-F1
#
_cell.length_a   1.000
_cell.length_b   1.000
_cell.length_c   1.000
_cell.angle_alpha   90.00
_cell.angle_beta   90.00
_cell.angle_gamma   90.00
#
_symmetry.space_group_name_H-M   'P 1'
#
loop_
_entity.id
_entity.type
_entity.pdbx_description
1 polymer ?
#
loop_
_entity_poly.entity_id
_entity_poly.type
_entity_poly.pdbx_seq_one_letter_code
_entity_poly.pdbx_strand_id
1 'polypeptide(L)'
;MTKIVWKVVRRIGGKRFSAVINQEWGGVRYSSPGEITSAPESTKLLAFKTKETAVRFGTSLGDGFGCKYEVWKAKAKNVTNTRTLSTSGDGYPGFVAFWKGKRNGVWRGEAPDGTVSCSELTLIKKVN
;
A
#
# COMPACT_ATOMS: atom_id res chain seq x y z
N MET A 1 -4.86 18.18 -6.31
CA MET A 1 -3.68 18.12 -7.19
C MET A 1 -3.22 16.66 -7.36
N THR A 2 -2.93 16.24 -8.59
CA THR A 2 -2.45 14.87 -8.91
C THR A 2 -0.93 14.82 -8.85
N LYS A 3 -0.34 13.78 -8.25
CA LYS A 3 1.11 13.55 -8.18
C LYS A 3 1.48 12.15 -8.66
N ILE A 4 2.74 11.97 -9.06
CA ILE A 4 3.31 10.65 -9.33
C ILE A 4 3.75 10.02 -8.01
N VAL A 5 3.37 8.77 -7.81
CA VAL A 5 3.77 7.94 -6.67
C VAL A 5 4.11 6.53 -7.16
N TRP A 6 4.70 5.73 -6.29
CA TRP A 6 5.02 4.32 -6.55
C TRP A 6 4.20 3.44 -5.64
N LYS A 7 3.40 2.57 -6.24
CA LYS A 7 2.48 1.69 -5.54
C LYS A 7 3.02 0.27 -5.56
N VAL A 8 3.22 -0.28 -4.37
CA VAL A 8 3.40 -1.73 -4.21
C VAL A 8 2.01 -2.35 -4.19
N VAL A 9 1.83 -3.43 -4.96
CA VAL A 9 0.60 -4.22 -5.00
C VAL A 9 0.92 -5.69 -4.79
N ARG A 10 0.05 -6.38 -4.06
CA ARG A 10 0.14 -7.82 -3.87
C ARG A 10 -0.60 -8.55 -4.99
N ARG A 11 -0.03 -9.62 -5.51
CA ARG A 11 -0.68 -10.53 -6.48
C ARG A 11 -1.21 -11.77 -5.76
N ILE A 12 -2.52 -12.02 -5.85
CA ILE A 12 -3.19 -13.22 -5.33
C ILE A 12 -4.23 -13.66 -6.34
N GLY A 13 -4.19 -14.93 -6.77
CA GLY A 13 -5.20 -15.50 -7.68
C GLY A 13 -5.44 -14.66 -8.94
N GLY A 14 -4.37 -14.15 -9.57
CA GLY A 14 -4.47 -13.32 -10.78
C GLY A 14 -4.96 -11.88 -10.54
N LYS A 15 -5.29 -11.49 -9.30
CA LYS A 15 -5.76 -10.15 -8.93
C LYS A 15 -4.65 -9.32 -8.27
N ARG A 16 -4.79 -7.98 -8.35
CA ARG A 16 -3.88 -7.00 -7.73
C ARG A 16 -4.59 -6.34 -6.56
N PHE A 17 -3.90 -6.30 -5.43
CA PHE A 17 -4.43 -5.70 -4.21
C PHE A 17 -3.52 -4.57 -3.76
N SER A 18 -4.13 -3.44 -3.46
CA SER A 18 -3.52 -2.25 -2.89
C SER A 18 -3.81 -2.17 -1.40
N ALA A 19 -2.79 -1.90 -0.59
CA ALA A 19 -3.01 -1.58 0.82
C ALA A 19 -3.79 -0.26 0.98
N VAL A 20 -4.78 -0.29 1.87
CA VAL A 20 -5.42 0.89 2.47
C VAL A 20 -5.18 0.89 3.98
N ILE A 21 -5.16 2.09 4.56
CA ILE A 21 -4.83 2.34 5.97
C ILE A 21 -5.73 3.43 6.56
N ASN A 22 -5.97 3.36 7.85
CA ASN A 22 -6.34 4.51 8.67
C ASN A 22 -5.65 4.42 10.04
N GLN A 23 -6.05 5.27 10.98
CA GLN A 23 -5.48 5.32 12.33
C GLN A 23 -5.84 4.13 13.23
N GLU A 24 -6.67 3.20 12.76
CA GLU A 24 -7.22 2.10 13.58
C GLU A 24 -6.98 0.73 12.95
N TRP A 25 -7.04 0.63 11.62
CA TRP A 25 -6.94 -0.62 10.87
C TRP A 25 -6.28 -0.46 9.49
N GLY A 26 -5.85 -1.60 8.95
CA GLY A 26 -5.34 -1.74 7.58
C GLY A 26 -6.16 -2.75 6.80
N GLY A 27 -6.22 -2.59 5.48
CA GLY A 27 -7.02 -3.44 4.61
C GLY A 27 -6.54 -3.40 3.15
N VAL A 28 -7.40 -3.89 2.25
CA VAL A 28 -7.07 -4.02 0.83
C VAL A 28 -8.14 -3.45 -0.09
N ARG A 29 -7.71 -2.95 -1.24
CA ARG A 29 -8.58 -2.62 -2.38
C ARG A 29 -8.07 -3.32 -3.63
N TYR A 30 -8.99 -3.77 -4.47
CA TYR A 30 -8.63 -4.24 -5.79
C TYR A 30 -8.12 -3.06 -6.64
N SER A 31 -7.08 -3.30 -7.42
CA SER A 31 -6.49 -2.28 -8.28
C SER A 31 -6.15 -2.83 -9.65
N SER A 32 -6.83 -2.37 -10.68
CA SER A 32 -6.46 -2.67 -12.07
C SER A 32 -5.58 -1.57 -12.66
N PRO A 33 -4.66 -1.92 -13.58
CA PRO A 33 -4.04 -0.95 -14.48
C PRO A 33 -5.10 -0.12 -15.22
N GLY A 34 -4.90 1.20 -15.28
CA GLY A 34 -5.80 2.13 -15.96
C GLY A 34 -7.07 2.52 -15.19
N GLU A 35 -7.47 1.75 -14.18
CA GLU A 35 -8.67 2.05 -13.37
C GLU A 35 -8.34 2.87 -12.13
N ILE A 36 -9.29 3.72 -11.71
CA ILE A 36 -9.18 4.44 -10.45
C ILE A 36 -9.42 3.46 -9.30
N THR A 37 -8.44 3.35 -8.41
CA THR A 37 -8.62 2.77 -7.09
C THR A 37 -8.88 3.90 -6.11
N SER A 38 -10.06 3.92 -5.50
CA SER A 38 -10.42 4.87 -4.43
C SER A 38 -10.31 4.23 -3.05
N ALA A 39 -9.74 4.98 -2.12
CA ALA A 39 -9.78 4.66 -0.69
C ALA A 39 -11.21 4.88 -0.15
N PRO A 40 -11.73 3.97 0.68
CA PRO A 40 -12.92 4.23 1.50
C PRO A 40 -12.81 5.51 2.33
N GLU A 41 -13.94 6.12 2.68
CA GLU A 41 -14.07 7.47 3.27
C GLU A 41 -13.16 7.73 4.48
N SER A 42 -13.02 6.76 5.37
CA SER A 42 -12.18 6.85 6.58
C SER A 42 -10.75 6.32 6.41
N THR A 43 -10.32 6.02 5.19
CA THR A 43 -9.01 5.40 4.90
C THR A 43 -8.22 6.13 3.83
N LYS A 44 -6.96 5.72 3.64
CA LYS A 44 -6.06 6.18 2.59
C LYS A 44 -5.35 5.01 1.93
N LEU A 45 -5.06 5.15 0.65
CA LEU A 45 -4.17 4.24 -0.07
C LEU A 45 -2.71 4.56 0.30
N LEU A 46 -1.97 3.53 0.69
CA LEU A 46 -0.53 3.62 0.92
C LEU A 46 0.22 3.68 -0.41
N ALA A 47 1.18 4.57 -0.56
CA ALA A 47 2.11 4.57 -1.68
C ALA A 47 3.48 5.08 -1.21
N PHE A 48 4.43 5.19 -2.14
CA PHE A 48 5.78 5.67 -1.88
C PHE A 48 6.09 6.88 -2.76
N LYS A 49 6.92 7.78 -2.23
CA LYS A 49 7.39 9.00 -2.91
C LYS A 49 8.49 8.70 -3.93
N THR A 50 9.18 7.57 -3.85
CA THR A 50 10.24 7.20 -4.80
C THR A 50 10.12 5.76 -5.27
N LYS A 51 10.73 5.45 -6.42
CA LYS A 51 10.75 4.09 -6.97
C LYS A 51 11.54 3.15 -6.07
N GLU A 52 12.69 3.63 -5.61
CA GLU A 52 13.71 2.86 -4.90
C GLU A 52 13.16 2.38 -3.56
N THR A 53 12.45 3.25 -2.84
CA THR A 53 11.80 2.90 -1.56
C THR A 53 10.70 1.86 -1.76
N ALA A 54 9.88 2.00 -2.81
CA ALA A 54 8.83 1.05 -3.15
C ALA A 54 9.38 -0.33 -3.55
N VAL A 55 10.43 -0.36 -4.37
CA VAL A 55 11.08 -1.61 -4.80
C VAL A 55 11.73 -2.31 -3.62
N ARG A 56 12.50 -1.60 -2.81
CA ARG A 56 13.12 -2.16 -1.59
C ARG A 56 12.07 -2.74 -0.64
N PHE A 57 10.96 -2.04 -0.43
CA PHE A 57 9.85 -2.54 0.37
C PHE A 57 9.16 -3.77 -0.27
N GLY A 58 8.93 -3.76 -1.58
CA GLY A 58 8.35 -4.90 -2.29
C GLY A 58 9.22 -6.16 -2.21
N THR A 59 10.54 -6.02 -2.34
CA THR A 59 11.50 -7.11 -2.23
C THR A 59 11.55 -7.68 -0.81
N SER A 60 11.65 -6.83 0.22
CA SER A 60 11.73 -7.31 1.61
C SER A 60 10.49 -8.09 2.06
N LEU A 61 9.34 -7.87 1.42
CA LEU A 61 8.12 -8.65 1.64
C LEU A 61 8.11 -9.99 0.88
N GLY A 62 8.71 -10.05 -0.32
CA GLY A 62 8.75 -11.24 -1.17
C GLY A 62 9.56 -12.38 -0.55
N ASP A 63 10.67 -12.04 0.09
CA ASP A 63 11.64 -13.02 0.61
C ASP A 63 11.16 -13.77 1.86
N GLY A 64 10.09 -13.29 2.53
CA GLY A 64 9.62 -13.86 3.79
C GLY A 64 8.33 -14.71 3.73
N PHE A 65 7.50 -14.57 2.67
CA PHE A 65 6.07 -14.96 2.78
C PHE A 65 5.44 -15.60 1.54
N GLY A 66 6.23 -16.02 0.54
CA GLY A 66 5.71 -16.72 -0.65
C GLY A 66 4.70 -15.92 -1.48
N CYS A 67 4.62 -14.60 -1.27
CA CYS A 67 3.70 -13.70 -1.94
C CYS A 67 4.42 -12.97 -3.08
N LYS A 68 3.75 -12.84 -4.23
CA LYS A 68 4.28 -12.05 -5.35
C LYS A 68 3.87 -10.59 -5.22
N TYR A 69 4.86 -9.70 -5.21
CA TYR A 69 4.67 -8.26 -5.17
C TYR A 69 5.06 -7.62 -6.49
N GLU A 70 4.26 -6.65 -6.93
CA GLU A 70 4.59 -5.81 -8.08
C GLU A 70 4.67 -4.36 -7.62
N VAL A 71 5.57 -3.61 -8.22
CA VAL A 71 5.69 -2.17 -8.05
C VAL A 71 5.23 -1.50 -9.33
N TRP A 72 4.43 -0.45 -9.16
CA TRP A 72 3.80 0.27 -10.25
C TRP A 72 4.01 1.77 -10.08
N LYS A 73 4.29 2.47 -11.18
CA LYS A 73 4.13 3.92 -11.26
C LYS A 73 2.64 4.22 -11.27
N ALA A 74 2.19 5.17 -10.45
CA ALA A 74 0.79 5.56 -10.34
C ALA A 74 0.60 7.08 -10.32
N LYS A 75 -0.53 7.55 -10.83
CA LYS A 75 -1.05 8.91 -10.59
C LYS A 75 -1.93 8.86 -9.35
N ALA A 76 -1.74 9.77 -8.40
CA ALA A 76 -2.48 9.78 -7.15
C ALA A 76 -3.01 11.17 -6.79
N LYS A 77 -4.17 11.23 -6.11
CA LYS A 77 -4.76 12.47 -5.60
C LYS A 77 -4.58 12.61 -4.09
N ASN A 78 -4.53 13.85 -3.61
CA ASN A 78 -4.47 14.21 -2.18
C ASN A 78 -3.31 13.51 -1.47
N VAL A 79 -2.12 13.60 -2.08
CA VAL A 79 -0.92 12.93 -1.60
C VAL A 79 -0.31 13.68 -0.43
N THR A 80 -0.27 13.02 0.73
CA THR A 80 0.27 13.55 1.98
C THR A 80 1.38 12.63 2.49
N ASN A 81 2.48 13.22 2.99
CA ASN A 81 3.55 12.44 3.63
C ASN A 81 3.01 11.76 4.89
N THR A 82 3.35 10.49 5.08
CA THR A 82 2.93 9.72 6.25
C THR A 82 4.18 9.21 6.94
N ARG A 83 4.49 9.79 8.11
CA ARG A 83 5.65 9.39 8.94
C ARG A 83 5.32 8.25 9.90
N THR A 84 4.06 8.19 10.35
CA THR A 84 3.63 7.18 11.32
C THR A 84 2.41 6.45 10.80
N LEU A 85 2.47 5.13 10.81
CA LEU A 85 1.31 4.26 10.62
C LEU A 85 0.88 3.78 12.01
N SER A 86 0.36 4.69 12.84
CA SER A 86 -0.09 4.32 14.18
C SER A 86 -1.50 3.75 14.10
N THR A 87 -1.67 2.52 14.57
CA THR A 87 -2.99 2.03 15.00
C THR A 87 -3.14 2.27 16.49
N SER A 88 -4.04 3.15 16.91
CA SER A 88 -4.41 3.30 18.33
C SER A 88 -5.33 2.15 18.73
N GLY A 89 -4.87 1.27 19.60
CA GLY A 89 -5.69 0.20 20.16
C GLY A 89 -4.88 -1.04 20.53
N ASP A 90 -4.92 -1.39 21.81
CA ASP A 90 -4.55 -2.72 22.29
C ASP A 90 -5.63 -3.70 21.88
N GLY A 91 -5.39 -4.47 20.81
CA GLY A 91 -6.25 -5.62 20.51
C GLY A 91 -6.35 -6.10 19.06
N TYR A 92 -5.88 -5.40 18.02
CA TYR A 92 -6.21 -5.83 16.65
C TYR A 92 -5.08 -5.77 15.63
N PRO A 93 -4.86 -6.87 14.87
CA PRO A 93 -3.98 -6.91 13.73
C PRO A 93 -4.70 -6.75 12.34
N GLY A 94 -4.39 -5.72 11.50
CA GLY A 94 -4.82 -5.31 10.13
C GLY A 94 -3.77 -5.00 8.98
N PHE A 95 -2.69 -4.19 9.15
CA PHE A 95 -1.57 -3.89 8.17
C PHE A 95 -0.52 -4.96 7.69
N VAL A 96 0.29 -5.62 8.54
CA VAL A 96 1.24 -6.73 8.20
C VAL A 96 0.66 -7.94 7.46
N ALA A 97 -0.49 -8.50 7.85
CA ALA A 97 -0.99 -9.72 7.23
C ALA A 97 -1.20 -9.55 5.74
N PHE A 98 -1.74 -8.41 5.33
CA PHE A 98 -1.93 -8.12 3.94
C PHE A 98 -0.62 -8.34 3.17
N TRP A 99 0.51 -7.95 3.76
CA TRP A 99 1.85 -8.12 3.21
C TRP A 99 2.56 -9.43 3.63
N LYS A 100 1.96 -10.26 4.49
CA LYS A 100 2.48 -11.56 4.99
C LYS A 100 1.57 -12.74 4.66
N GLY A 101 0.85 -12.72 3.54
CA GLY A 101 0.03 -13.88 3.17
C GLY A 101 -1.42 -13.85 3.68
N LYS A 102 -1.67 -13.29 4.86
CA LYS A 102 -2.98 -13.24 5.51
C LYS A 102 -3.84 -12.09 4.92
N ARG A 103 -5.18 -12.21 4.90
CA ARG A 103 -6.02 -11.13 4.34
C ARG A 103 -6.09 -9.89 5.29
N ASN A 104 -5.91 -10.08 6.61
CA ASN A 104 -6.03 -9.07 7.69
C ASN A 104 -4.99 -9.30 8.84
N GLY A 105 -4.24 -8.29 9.33
CA GLY A 105 -3.13 -8.41 10.36
C GLY A 105 -2.22 -7.18 10.50
N VAL A 106 -1.85 -6.57 11.67
CA VAL A 106 -1.35 -5.16 11.91
C VAL A 106 0.15 -5.14 12.00
N TRP A 107 0.70 -4.03 11.53
CA TRP A 107 2.05 -3.60 11.76
C TRP A 107 2.04 -2.44 12.75
N ARG A 108 2.72 -2.60 13.88
CA ARG A 108 3.02 -1.53 14.83
C ARG A 108 4.45 -1.05 14.53
N GLY A 109 4.64 0.23 14.17
CA GLY A 109 5.94 0.87 13.98
C GLY A 109 5.89 2.21 13.20
N GLU A 110 7.05 2.77 12.84
CA GLU A 110 7.23 3.89 11.89
C GLU A 110 7.07 3.55 10.38
N ALA A 111 6.20 4.27 9.68
CA ALA A 111 6.00 4.07 8.25
C ALA A 111 7.35 3.98 7.51
N PRO A 112 7.59 2.99 6.62
CA PRO A 112 8.85 2.93 5.90
C PRO A 112 9.16 4.28 5.24
N ASP A 113 10.42 4.70 5.27
CA ASP A 113 10.80 6.01 4.75
C ASP A 113 10.28 6.26 3.33
N GLY A 114 9.78 7.48 3.12
CA GLY A 114 9.20 7.89 1.84
C GLY A 114 7.76 7.42 1.62
N THR A 115 7.10 6.86 2.64
CA THR A 115 5.67 6.52 2.58
C THR A 115 4.79 7.78 2.44
N VAL A 116 3.78 7.67 1.59
CA VAL A 116 2.73 8.67 1.41
C VAL A 116 1.36 8.01 1.48
N SER A 117 0.34 8.80 1.83
CA SER A 117 -1.07 8.44 1.77
C SER A 117 -1.76 9.20 0.65
N CYS A 118 -2.77 8.59 0.02
CA CYS A 118 -3.56 9.21 -1.05
C CYS A 118 -5.02 8.74 -1.01
N SER A 119 -5.94 9.55 -1.53
CA SER A 119 -7.38 9.18 -1.57
C SER A 119 -7.72 8.32 -2.78
N GLU A 120 -7.00 8.50 -3.88
CA GLU A 120 -7.19 7.79 -5.13
C GLU A 120 -5.83 7.53 -5.78
N LEU A 121 -5.71 6.41 -6.49
CA LEU A 121 -4.61 6.19 -7.41
C LEU A 121 -5.05 5.42 -8.66
N THR A 122 -4.34 5.64 -9.76
CA THR A 122 -4.45 4.86 -11.00
C THR A 122 -3.08 4.29 -11.35
N LEU A 123 -2.99 2.97 -11.50
CA LEU A 123 -1.76 2.29 -11.90
C LEU A 123 -1.49 2.52 -13.38
N ILE A 124 -0.27 2.95 -13.73
CA ILE A 124 0.11 3.32 -15.10
C ILE A 124 1.05 2.28 -15.72
N LYS A 125 2.15 1.95 -15.04
CA LYS A 125 3.21 1.10 -15.59
C LYS A 125 3.86 0.26 -14.48
N LYS A 126 4.00 -1.03 -14.72
CA LYS A 126 4.76 -1.96 -13.87
C LYS A 126 6.26 -1.68 -14.00
N VAL A 127 7.00 -1.72 -12.89
CA VAL A 127 8.42 -1.31 -12.84
C VAL A 127 9.39 -2.37 -12.28
N ASN A 128 8.89 -3.55 -11.89
CA ASN A 128 9.67 -4.74 -11.52
C ASN A 128 8.93 -6.01 -11.95
#